data_AF-A0A060Y3S8-F1
#
_entry.id   AF-A0A060Y3S8-F1
#
_cell.length_a   1.000
_cell.length_b   1.000
_cell.length_c   1.000
_cell.angle_alpha   90.00
_cell.angle_beta   90.00
_cell.angle_gamma   90.00
#
_symmetry.space_group_name_H-M   'P 1'
#
loop_
_entity.id
_entity.type
_entity.pdbx_description
1 polymer ?
#
loop_
_entity_poly.entity_id
_entity_poly.type
_entity_poly.pdbx_seq_one_letter_code
_entity_poly.pdbx_strand_id
1 'polypeptide(L)'
;MYRCVLLLQINNVCAIEMELRKMEVGQANRQVSLLTSFMPDSFLRHGGDHDCILVLLLIPRLICKAELISKQAQEKFDLNGNPVERTGVKMRGPPGEQLSFASGLVYSLTLLQATLHKYQQALNCCSVQVYTQMGTLYSEMSVHERSLDFFIDLLHKDQLDETVHVEPLTKAIKYYQQLYSIHLAEQTEDCTVQLADHIKFIQSALDCIGAEVVRLRAFLQPGQEGLALNILLKDLDTTCRSDFHVLYQSQV
;
A
#
# COMPACT_ATOMS: atom_id res chain seq x y z
N MET A 1 20.86 -29.41 -10.36
CA MET A 1 20.25 -30.45 -9.51
C MET A 1 19.94 -29.94 -8.10
N TYR A 2 20.93 -29.47 -7.31
CA TYR A 2 20.72 -28.93 -5.96
C TYR A 2 19.68 -27.79 -5.83
N ARG A 3 19.66 -26.85 -6.79
CA ARG A 3 18.70 -25.72 -6.79
C ARG A 3 17.25 -26.17 -7.01
N CYS A 4 17.01 -27.21 -7.81
CA CYS A 4 15.67 -27.80 -8.00
C CYS A 4 15.23 -28.61 -6.78
N VAL A 5 16.14 -29.36 -6.15
CA VAL A 5 15.82 -30.13 -4.93
C VAL A 5 15.50 -29.18 -3.77
N LEU A 6 16.26 -28.09 -3.61
CA LEU A 6 16.01 -27.07 -2.60
C LEU A 6 14.68 -26.34 -2.85
N LEU A 7 14.37 -25.96 -4.10
CA LEU A 7 13.07 -25.36 -4.47
C LEU A 7 11.89 -26.30 -4.22
N LEU A 8 12.01 -27.59 -4.56
CA LEU A 8 10.97 -28.59 -4.28
C LEU A 8 10.78 -28.78 -2.77
N GLN A 9 11.86 -28.81 -2.00
CA GLN A 9 11.80 -28.97 -0.56
C GLN A 9 11.20 -27.75 0.13
N ILE A 10 11.55 -26.52 -0.30
CA ILE A 10 10.93 -25.27 0.16
C ILE A 10 9.43 -25.26 -0.19
N ASN A 11 9.07 -25.59 -1.43
CA ASN A 11 7.67 -25.64 -1.87
C ASN A 11 6.84 -26.65 -1.06
N ASN A 12 7.41 -27.82 -0.74
CA ASN A 12 6.73 -28.83 0.07
C ASN A 12 6.56 -28.39 1.54
N VAL A 13 7.56 -27.73 2.14
CA VAL A 13 7.44 -27.20 3.50
C VAL A 13 6.38 -26.10 3.55
N CYS A 14 6.40 -25.16 2.62
CA CYS A 14 5.36 -24.12 2.51
C CYS A 14 3.96 -24.71 2.32
N ALA A 15 3.83 -25.79 1.52
CA ALA A 15 2.55 -26.46 1.32
C ALA A 15 1.99 -27.07 2.61
N ILE A 16 2.84 -27.75 3.40
CA ILE A 16 2.43 -28.34 4.69
C ILE A 16 2.05 -27.23 5.68
N GLU A 17 2.87 -26.19 5.81
CA GLU A 17 2.56 -25.04 6.68
C GLU A 17 1.26 -24.35 6.29
N MET A 18 0.98 -24.23 4.99
CA MET A 18 -0.26 -23.62 4.50
C MET A 18 -1.49 -24.47 4.81
N GLU A 19 -1.39 -25.80 4.72
CA GLU A 19 -2.48 -26.69 5.13
C GLU A 19 -2.72 -26.67 6.66
N LEU A 20 -1.66 -26.58 7.46
CA LEU A 20 -1.80 -26.38 8.91
C LEU A 20 -2.48 -25.05 9.23
N ARG A 21 -2.03 -23.95 8.62
CA ARG A 21 -2.67 -22.63 8.79
C ARG A 21 -4.13 -22.63 8.33
N LYS A 22 -4.45 -23.33 7.24
CA LYS A 22 -5.82 -23.47 6.75
C LYS A 22 -6.71 -24.19 7.76
N MET A 23 -6.19 -25.22 8.41
CA MET A 23 -6.89 -25.93 9.49
C MET A 23 -7.12 -25.02 10.71
N GLU A 24 -6.10 -24.28 11.16
CA GLU A 24 -6.18 -23.31 12.27
C GLU A 24 -7.20 -22.20 11.97
N VAL A 25 -7.18 -21.63 10.76
CA VAL A 25 -8.18 -20.65 10.31
C VAL A 25 -9.59 -21.25 10.32
N GLY A 26 -9.73 -22.51 9.88
CA GLY A 26 -11.00 -23.23 9.95
C GLY A 26 -11.54 -23.37 11.38
N GLN A 27 -10.66 -23.70 12.33
CA GLN A 27 -11.03 -23.79 13.75
C GLN A 27 -11.38 -22.43 14.35
N ALA A 28 -10.59 -21.38 14.06
CA ALA A 28 -10.88 -20.03 14.50
C ALA A 28 -12.23 -19.51 13.97
N ASN A 29 -12.52 -19.74 12.68
CA ASN A 29 -13.81 -19.38 12.08
C ASN A 29 -14.97 -20.13 12.74
N ARG A 30 -14.79 -21.41 13.07
CA ARG A 30 -15.81 -22.17 13.80
C ARG A 30 -16.02 -21.64 15.20
N GLN A 31 -14.95 -21.30 15.91
CA GLN A 31 -15.03 -20.70 17.24
C GLN A 31 -15.77 -19.36 17.20
N VAL A 32 -15.45 -18.48 16.24
CA VAL A 32 -16.15 -17.20 16.06
C VAL A 32 -17.64 -17.44 15.80
N SER A 33 -18.00 -18.35 14.88
CA SER A 33 -19.40 -18.70 14.62
C SER A 33 -20.15 -19.18 15.86
N LEU A 34 -19.50 -19.98 16.72
CA LEU A 34 -20.08 -20.43 17.98
C LEU A 34 -20.24 -19.26 18.96
N LEU A 35 -19.22 -18.42 19.14
CA LEU A 35 -19.29 -17.26 20.02
C LEU A 35 -20.38 -16.27 19.58
N THR A 36 -20.48 -16.01 18.27
CA THR A 36 -21.52 -15.16 17.69
C THR A 36 -22.92 -15.71 17.96
N SER A 37 -23.10 -17.03 18.04
CA SER A 37 -24.41 -17.64 18.35
C SER A 37 -24.90 -17.38 19.77
N PHE A 38 -24.02 -16.96 20.69
CA PHE A 38 -24.39 -16.54 22.05
C PHE A 38 -24.66 -15.04 22.16
N MET A 39 -24.43 -14.27 21.10
CA MET A 39 -24.66 -12.82 21.11
C MET A 39 -26.13 -12.48 20.85
N PRO A 40 -26.67 -11.42 21.48
CA PRO A 40 -28.05 -11.00 21.27
C PRO A 40 -28.26 -10.39 19.86
N ASP A 41 -29.51 -10.35 19.38
CA ASP A 41 -29.83 -9.75 18.07
C ASP A 41 -29.38 -8.28 17.94
N SER A 42 -29.31 -7.55 19.07
CA SER A 42 -28.82 -6.16 19.11
C SER A 42 -27.34 -6.01 18.75
N PHE A 43 -26.56 -7.08 18.88
CA PHE A 43 -25.16 -7.14 18.47
C PHE A 43 -25.03 -7.24 16.94
N LEU A 44 -25.92 -8.02 16.31
CA LEU A 44 -25.88 -8.35 14.88
C LEU A 44 -26.66 -7.40 13.97
N ARG A 45 -27.54 -6.57 14.54
CA ARG A 45 -28.25 -5.54 13.75
C ARG A 45 -27.25 -4.60 13.08
N HIS A 46 -27.66 -4.01 11.96
CA HIS A 46 -26.86 -2.99 11.29
C HIS A 46 -26.50 -1.83 12.23
N GLY A 47 -25.21 -1.46 12.26
CA GLY A 47 -24.67 -0.48 13.19
C GLY A 47 -24.56 -0.97 14.64
N GLY A 48 -24.77 -2.27 14.87
CA GLY A 48 -24.49 -2.93 16.13
C GLY A 48 -23.00 -3.16 16.35
N ASP A 49 -22.66 -3.71 17.51
CA ASP A 49 -21.26 -3.92 17.92
C ASP A 49 -20.50 -4.86 16.97
N HIS A 50 -21.20 -5.76 16.28
CA HIS A 50 -20.60 -6.61 15.26
C HIS A 50 -19.97 -5.80 14.12
N ASP A 51 -20.71 -4.81 13.58
CA ASP A 51 -20.20 -3.96 12.49
C ASP A 51 -18.99 -3.14 12.97
N CYS A 52 -18.98 -2.72 14.24
CA CYS A 52 -17.84 -2.04 14.84
C CYS A 52 -16.59 -2.92 14.83
N ILE A 53 -16.72 -4.19 15.26
CA ILE A 53 -15.64 -5.18 15.20
C ILE A 53 -15.15 -5.36 13.75
N LEU A 54 -16.07 -5.41 12.78
CA LEU A 54 -15.69 -5.54 11.38
C LEU A 54 -14.91 -4.31 10.86
N VAL A 55 -15.20 -3.09 11.34
CA VAL A 55 -14.36 -1.90 11.06
C VAL A 55 -12.95 -2.08 11.62
N LEU A 56 -12.80 -2.54 12.87
CA LEU A 56 -11.47 -2.80 13.45
C LEU A 56 -10.66 -3.83 12.68
N LEU A 57 -11.33 -4.83 12.08
CA LEU A 57 -10.67 -5.85 11.27
C LEU A 57 -10.39 -5.37 9.84
N LEU A 58 -11.22 -4.48 9.31
CA LEU A 58 -11.09 -3.96 7.95
C LEU A 58 -9.81 -3.12 7.80
N ILE A 59 -9.53 -2.20 8.72
CA ILE A 59 -8.38 -1.29 8.65
C ILE A 59 -7.04 -2.03 8.51
N PRO A 60 -6.62 -2.92 9.43
CA PRO A 60 -5.36 -3.66 9.32
C PRO A 60 -5.33 -4.60 8.11
N ARG A 61 -6.49 -5.13 7.70
CA ARG A 61 -6.59 -5.95 6.48
C ARG A 61 -6.26 -5.15 5.22
N LEU A 62 -6.79 -3.93 5.10
CA LEU A 62 -6.51 -3.05 3.97
C LEU A 62 -5.04 -2.59 3.95
N ILE A 63 -4.47 -2.28 5.12
CA ILE A 63 -3.04 -1.97 5.26
C ILE A 63 -2.20 -3.14 4.74
N CYS A 64 -2.47 -4.36 5.22
CA CYS A 64 -1.74 -5.55 4.82
C CYS A 64 -1.83 -5.82 3.32
N LYS A 65 -3.03 -5.69 2.72
CA LYS A 65 -3.22 -5.83 1.27
C LYS A 65 -2.45 -4.77 0.50
N ALA A 66 -2.51 -3.51 0.92
CA ALA A 66 -1.78 -2.43 0.25
C ALA A 66 -0.25 -2.62 0.35
N GLU A 67 0.26 -3.05 1.50
CA GLU A 67 1.68 -3.37 1.69
C GLU A 67 2.13 -4.55 0.83
N LEU A 68 1.32 -5.62 0.74
CA LEU A 68 1.58 -6.76 -0.12
C LEU A 68 1.71 -6.34 -1.59
N ILE A 69 0.73 -5.58 -2.08
CA ILE A 69 0.73 -5.10 -3.47
C ILE A 69 1.95 -4.20 -3.72
N SER A 70 2.28 -3.28 -2.80
CA SER A 70 3.46 -2.41 -2.93
C SER A 70 4.74 -3.22 -3.05
N LYS A 71 4.96 -4.23 -2.18
CA LYS A 71 6.16 -5.08 -2.23
C LYS A 71 6.25 -5.86 -3.53
N GLN A 72 5.15 -6.49 -3.95
CA GLN A 72 5.11 -7.26 -5.18
C GLN A 72 5.30 -6.38 -6.43
N ALA A 73 4.76 -5.16 -6.45
CA ALA A 73 5.01 -4.21 -7.52
C ALA A 73 6.49 -3.76 -7.55
N GLN A 74 7.09 -3.46 -6.39
CA GLN A 74 8.51 -3.11 -6.32
C GLN A 74 9.42 -4.22 -6.84
N GLU A 75 9.13 -5.48 -6.51
CA GLU A 75 9.86 -6.65 -6.99
C GLU A 75 9.64 -6.86 -8.50
N LYS A 76 8.38 -6.83 -8.97
CA LYS A 76 8.03 -7.07 -10.37
C LYS A 76 8.67 -6.06 -11.34
N PHE A 77 8.66 -4.78 -10.97
CA PHE A 77 9.20 -3.70 -11.81
C PHE A 77 10.63 -3.31 -11.45
N ASP A 78 11.28 -4.08 -10.57
CA ASP A 78 12.63 -3.85 -10.06
C ASP A 78 12.86 -2.40 -9.63
N LEU A 79 11.97 -1.84 -8.79
CA LEU A 79 12.03 -0.44 -8.33
C LEU A 79 13.20 -0.15 -7.38
N ASN A 80 13.78 -1.18 -6.77
CA ASN A 80 14.95 -1.08 -5.90
C ASN A 80 16.27 -1.47 -6.61
N GLY A 81 16.21 -1.81 -7.90
CA GLY A 81 17.37 -2.12 -8.74
C GLY A 81 18.31 -0.93 -9.03
N ASN A 82 19.39 -1.21 -9.77
CA ASN A 82 20.49 -0.27 -9.95
C ASN A 82 20.06 0.99 -10.74
N PRO A 83 20.21 2.21 -10.16
CA PRO A 83 19.95 3.48 -10.82
C PRO A 83 20.56 3.65 -12.22
N VAL A 84 21.74 3.06 -12.44
CA VAL A 84 22.50 3.21 -13.69
C VAL A 84 21.76 2.57 -14.87
N GLU A 85 21.00 1.50 -14.63
CA GLU A 85 20.22 0.80 -15.65
C GLU A 85 18.96 1.57 -16.04
N ARG A 86 18.51 2.52 -15.20
CA ARG A 86 17.35 3.38 -15.44
C ARG A 86 17.73 4.72 -16.07
N THR A 87 18.57 4.70 -17.10
CA THR A 87 18.98 5.92 -17.78
C THR A 87 19.03 5.76 -19.30
N GLY A 88 19.00 6.88 -20.02
CA GLY A 88 19.18 6.93 -21.47
C GLY A 88 17.91 6.66 -22.28
N VAL A 89 18.08 6.52 -23.61
CA VAL A 89 16.99 6.52 -24.61
C VAL A 89 15.96 5.41 -24.39
N LYS A 90 16.33 4.30 -23.74
CA LYS A 90 15.41 3.18 -23.42
C LYS A 90 14.22 3.62 -22.56
N MET A 91 14.38 4.68 -21.77
CA MET A 91 13.32 5.23 -20.91
C MET A 91 12.26 6.05 -21.67
N ARG A 92 12.39 6.23 -23.00
CA ARG A 92 11.36 6.87 -23.85
C ARG A 92 10.20 5.94 -24.23
N GLY A 93 10.32 4.64 -23.97
CA GLY A 93 9.34 3.62 -24.39
C GLY A 93 8.76 2.83 -23.21
N PRO A 94 8.32 1.58 -23.43
CA PRO A 94 7.66 0.76 -22.41
C PRO A 94 8.40 0.68 -21.05
N PRO A 95 9.75 0.57 -20.98
CA PRO A 95 10.44 0.56 -19.69
C PRO A 95 10.24 1.83 -18.86
N GLY A 96 10.11 2.99 -19.51
CA GLY A 96 9.81 4.24 -18.83
C GLY A 96 8.37 4.32 -18.36
N GLU A 97 7.43 3.87 -19.19
CA GLU A 97 5.99 3.82 -18.83
C GLU A 97 5.74 2.87 -17.65
N GLN A 98 6.40 1.70 -17.65
CA GLN A 98 6.38 0.74 -16.55
C GLN A 98 6.94 1.32 -15.26
N LEU A 99 8.09 2.02 -15.33
CA LEU A 99 8.67 2.67 -14.16
C LEU A 99 7.73 3.74 -13.57
N SER A 100 7.16 4.58 -14.44
CA SER A 100 6.19 5.61 -14.07
C SER A 100 4.97 4.99 -13.37
N PHE A 101 4.34 4.02 -14.03
CA PHE A 101 3.18 3.30 -13.50
C PHE A 101 3.48 2.68 -12.14
N ALA A 102 4.57 1.91 -12.03
CA ALA A 102 4.93 1.21 -10.81
C ALA A 102 5.21 2.16 -9.64
N SER A 103 5.98 3.24 -9.89
CA SER A 103 6.25 4.26 -8.88
C SER A 103 4.96 4.99 -8.43
N GLY A 104 4.05 5.30 -9.36
CA GLY A 104 2.76 5.91 -9.07
C GLY A 104 1.80 5.00 -8.30
N LEU A 105 1.82 3.69 -8.59
CA LEU A 105 1.07 2.68 -7.86
C LEU A 105 1.58 2.55 -6.42
N VAL A 106 2.90 2.42 -6.23
CA VAL A 106 3.52 2.34 -4.90
C VAL A 106 3.26 3.61 -4.09
N TYR A 107 3.36 4.79 -4.71
CA TYR A 107 2.98 6.06 -4.10
C TYR A 107 1.53 6.05 -3.61
N SER A 108 0.59 5.66 -4.47
CA SER A 108 -0.85 5.62 -4.16
C SER A 108 -1.16 4.66 -3.01
N LEU A 109 -0.53 3.48 -3.01
CA LEU A 109 -0.67 2.48 -1.94
C LEU A 109 -0.04 2.94 -0.63
N THR A 110 1.08 3.66 -0.68
CA THR A 110 1.72 4.25 0.51
C THR A 110 0.84 5.34 1.11
N LEU A 111 0.22 6.17 0.27
CA LEU A 111 -0.76 7.17 0.71
C LEU A 111 -1.99 6.53 1.37
N LEU A 112 -2.49 5.42 0.81
CA LEU A 112 -3.58 4.66 1.41
C LEU A 112 -3.17 4.11 2.78
N GLN A 113 -2.00 3.48 2.89
CA GLN A 113 -1.46 2.95 4.15
C GLN A 113 -1.34 4.04 5.21
N ALA A 114 -0.70 5.17 4.90
CA ALA A 114 -0.58 6.30 5.82
C ALA A 114 -1.96 6.80 6.29
N THR A 115 -2.93 6.89 5.38
CA THR A 115 -4.31 7.26 5.74
C THR A 115 -4.93 6.24 6.69
N LEU A 116 -4.78 4.94 6.44
CA LEU A 116 -5.34 3.86 7.26
C LEU A 116 -4.65 3.68 8.60
N HIS A 117 -3.35 3.98 8.73
CA HIS A 117 -2.68 4.02 10.04
C HIS A 117 -3.26 5.10 10.94
N LYS A 118 -3.66 6.26 10.38
CA LYS A 118 -4.41 7.27 11.16
C LYS A 118 -5.73 6.69 11.69
N TYR A 119 -6.46 5.91 10.88
CA TYR A 119 -7.66 5.21 11.35
C TYR A 119 -7.36 4.25 12.50
N GLN A 120 -6.34 3.41 12.34
CA GLN A 120 -5.96 2.44 13.38
C GLN A 120 -5.66 3.14 14.70
N GLN A 121 -4.93 4.25 14.65
CA GLN A 121 -4.61 5.02 15.83
C GLN A 121 -5.85 5.70 16.44
N ALA A 122 -6.65 6.38 15.62
CA ALA A 122 -7.87 7.06 16.04
C ALA A 122 -8.87 6.09 16.68
N LEU A 123 -9.11 4.93 16.06
CA LEU A 123 -10.05 3.92 16.56
C LEU A 123 -9.62 3.32 17.91
N ASN A 124 -8.31 3.27 18.20
CA ASN A 124 -7.80 2.78 19.48
C ASN A 124 -7.96 3.77 20.64
N CYS A 125 -8.18 5.06 20.35
CA CYS A 125 -8.26 6.12 21.36
C CYS A 125 -9.61 6.85 21.40
N CYS A 126 -10.46 6.65 20.39
CA CYS A 126 -11.73 7.36 20.28
C CYS A 126 -12.74 6.94 21.34
N SER A 127 -13.75 7.80 21.56
CA SER A 127 -14.86 7.49 22.44
C SER A 127 -15.72 6.36 21.86
N VAL A 128 -16.44 5.65 22.73
CA VAL A 128 -17.39 4.60 22.31
C VAL A 128 -18.42 5.14 21.31
N GLN A 129 -18.89 6.39 21.48
CA GLN A 129 -19.82 7.02 20.53
C GLN A 129 -19.25 7.14 19.12
N VAL A 130 -18.03 7.65 18.99
CA VAL A 130 -17.35 7.77 17.69
C VAL A 130 -17.12 6.39 17.09
N TYR A 131 -16.69 5.43 17.91
CA TYR A 131 -16.46 4.07 17.47
C TYR A 131 -17.75 3.39 16.94
N THR A 132 -18.86 3.50 17.67
CA THR A 132 -20.16 2.99 17.22
C THR A 132 -20.64 3.68 15.95
N GLN A 133 -20.40 4.99 15.80
CA GLN A 133 -20.69 5.71 14.56
C GLN A 133 -19.89 5.17 13.38
N MET A 134 -18.62 4.82 13.57
CA MET A 134 -17.83 4.17 12.53
C MET A 134 -18.40 2.80 12.15
N GLY A 135 -18.91 2.04 13.12
CA GLY A 135 -19.60 0.77 12.88
C GLY A 135 -20.76 0.89 11.89
N THR A 136 -21.58 1.96 11.99
CA THR A 136 -22.70 2.14 11.04
C THR A 136 -22.26 2.35 9.59
N LEU A 137 -21.01 2.77 9.39
CA LEU A 137 -20.43 3.05 8.07
C LEU A 137 -19.72 1.83 7.46
N TYR A 138 -19.65 0.70 8.19
CA TYR A 138 -18.91 -0.49 7.76
C TYR A 138 -19.27 -0.96 6.34
N SER A 139 -20.57 -1.03 6.04
CA SER A 139 -21.04 -1.51 4.74
C SER A 139 -20.51 -0.67 3.58
N GLU A 140 -20.46 0.65 3.73
CA GLU A 140 -19.90 1.56 2.73
C GLU A 140 -18.38 1.46 2.64
N MET A 141 -17.70 1.40 3.80
CA MET A 141 -16.24 1.29 3.87
C MET A 141 -15.74 0.01 3.20
N SER A 142 -16.38 -1.13 3.48
CA SER A 142 -15.94 -2.45 3.01
C SER A 142 -15.92 -2.58 1.48
N VAL A 143 -16.79 -1.84 0.77
CA VAL A 143 -16.87 -1.87 -0.69
C VAL A 143 -15.56 -1.40 -1.36
N HIS A 144 -14.74 -0.61 -0.67
CA HIS A 144 -13.47 -0.12 -1.22
C HIS A 144 -12.36 -1.19 -1.21
N GLU A 145 -12.50 -2.26 -0.44
CA GLU A 145 -11.55 -3.39 -0.39
C GLU A 145 -11.34 -4.03 -1.77
N ARG A 146 -12.41 -4.08 -2.59
CA ARG A 146 -12.36 -4.66 -3.95
C ARG A 146 -11.34 -3.98 -4.87
N SER A 147 -10.99 -2.73 -4.60
CA SER A 147 -9.96 -2.03 -5.37
C SER A 147 -8.57 -2.65 -5.17
N LEU A 148 -8.28 -3.15 -3.96
CA LEU A 148 -7.04 -3.87 -3.66
C LEU A 148 -7.11 -5.31 -4.15
N ASP A 149 -8.27 -5.96 -4.01
CA ASP A 149 -8.49 -7.33 -4.53
C ASP A 149 -8.22 -7.41 -6.04
N PHE A 150 -8.61 -6.37 -6.78
CA PHE A 150 -8.33 -6.26 -8.21
C PHE A 150 -6.82 -6.31 -8.51
N PHE A 151 -5.97 -5.58 -7.78
CA PHE A 151 -4.52 -5.63 -8.00
C PHE A 151 -3.91 -6.96 -7.57
N ILE A 152 -4.40 -7.57 -6.48
CA ILE A 152 -3.97 -8.90 -6.04
C ILE A 152 -4.27 -9.94 -7.12
N ASP A 153 -5.46 -9.89 -7.73
CA ASP A 153 -5.83 -10.76 -8.84
C ASP A 153 -4.95 -10.56 -10.07
N LEU A 154 -4.60 -9.31 -10.40
CA LEU A 154 -3.68 -9.02 -11.49
C LEU A 154 -2.26 -9.52 -11.21
N LEU A 155 -1.77 -9.37 -9.98
CA LEU A 155 -0.48 -9.93 -9.56
C LEU A 155 -0.47 -11.46 -9.67
N HIS A 156 -1.51 -12.13 -9.19
CA HIS A 156 -1.64 -13.59 -9.30
C HIS A 156 -1.65 -14.09 -10.75
N LYS A 157 -2.23 -13.31 -11.67
CA LYS A 157 -2.30 -13.65 -13.11
C LYS A 157 -1.09 -13.14 -13.91
N ASP A 158 -0.14 -12.48 -13.25
CA ASP A 158 0.99 -11.78 -13.87
C ASP A 158 0.58 -10.68 -14.87
N GLN A 159 -0.61 -10.10 -14.71
CA GLN A 159 -1.24 -9.10 -15.60
C GLN A 159 -1.17 -7.65 -15.06
N LEU A 160 -0.43 -7.43 -13.98
CA LEU A 160 -0.17 -6.06 -13.50
C LEU A 160 0.84 -5.38 -14.42
N ASP A 161 0.41 -4.41 -15.21
CA ASP A 161 1.21 -3.61 -16.15
C ASP A 161 0.71 -2.15 -16.27
N GLU A 162 1.41 -1.34 -17.07
CA GLU A 162 1.14 0.08 -17.28
C GLU A 162 -0.23 0.42 -17.88
N THR A 163 -0.96 -0.57 -18.41
CA THR A 163 -2.29 -0.38 -18.99
C THR A 163 -3.41 -0.45 -17.95
N VAL A 164 -3.09 -0.87 -16.72
CA VAL A 164 -4.05 -1.07 -15.64
C VAL A 164 -4.59 0.26 -15.13
N HIS A 165 -5.92 0.34 -15.03
CA HIS A 165 -6.65 1.49 -14.49
C HIS A 165 -6.51 1.61 -12.96
N VAL A 166 -5.90 2.71 -12.49
CA VAL A 166 -5.69 2.99 -11.05
C VAL A 166 -6.79 3.86 -10.42
N GLU A 167 -7.73 4.37 -11.22
CA GLU A 167 -8.79 5.26 -10.75
C GLU A 167 -9.66 4.68 -9.61
N PRO A 168 -10.00 3.38 -9.57
CA PRO A 168 -10.73 2.80 -8.44
C PRO A 168 -9.97 2.93 -7.11
N LEU A 169 -8.64 2.80 -7.12
CA LEU A 169 -7.79 3.00 -5.95
C LEU A 169 -7.78 4.46 -5.53
N THR A 170 -7.61 5.39 -6.47
CA THR A 170 -7.65 6.83 -6.17
C THR A 170 -8.99 7.24 -5.55
N LYS A 171 -10.10 6.67 -6.03
CA LYS A 171 -11.43 6.89 -5.43
C LYS A 171 -11.52 6.33 -4.01
N ALA A 172 -10.99 5.14 -3.76
CA ALA A 172 -10.93 4.56 -2.42
C ALA A 172 -10.11 5.43 -1.45
N ILE A 173 -8.93 5.90 -1.87
CA ILE A 173 -8.09 6.80 -1.07
C ILE A 173 -8.85 8.07 -0.70
N LYS A 174 -9.47 8.74 -1.69
CA LYS A 174 -10.25 9.96 -1.46
C LYS A 174 -11.42 9.73 -0.49
N TYR A 175 -12.10 8.60 -0.62
CA TYR A 175 -13.18 8.23 0.30
C TYR A 175 -12.67 8.13 1.75
N TYR A 176 -11.60 7.38 2.01
CA TYR A 176 -11.03 7.24 3.36
C TYR A 176 -10.51 8.57 3.90
N GLN A 177 -9.87 9.40 3.07
CA GLN A 177 -9.41 10.72 3.50
C GLN A 177 -10.57 11.63 3.91
N GLN A 178 -11.64 11.66 3.10
CA GLN A 178 -12.83 12.45 3.40
C GLN A 178 -13.54 11.95 4.66
N LEU A 179 -13.74 10.64 4.77
CA LEU A 179 -14.43 10.04 5.90
C LEU A 179 -13.65 10.26 7.20
N TYR A 180 -12.32 10.15 7.17
CA TYR A 180 -11.46 10.49 8.31
C TYR A 180 -11.65 11.94 8.73
N SER A 181 -11.63 12.87 7.77
CA SER A 181 -11.79 14.30 8.04
C SER A 181 -13.13 14.63 8.70
N ILE A 182 -14.17 13.84 8.45
CA ILE A 182 -15.51 14.08 8.99
C ILE A 182 -15.66 13.48 10.40
N HIS A 183 -15.15 12.26 10.63
CA HIS A 183 -15.47 11.50 11.85
C HIS A 183 -14.32 11.39 12.84
N LEU A 184 -13.07 11.52 12.40
CA LEU A 184 -11.88 11.17 13.19
C LEU A 184 -10.84 12.30 13.28
N ALA A 185 -11.11 13.48 12.70
CA ALA A 185 -10.16 14.60 12.67
C ALA A 185 -9.76 15.13 14.05
N GLU A 186 -10.63 15.00 15.05
CA GLU A 186 -10.41 15.50 16.41
C GLU A 186 -9.69 14.49 17.33
N GLN A 187 -9.34 13.30 16.83
CA GLN A 187 -8.66 12.28 17.64
C GLN A 187 -7.17 12.64 17.83
N THR A 188 -6.62 12.27 18.98
CA THR A 188 -5.22 12.54 19.33
C THR A 188 -4.26 11.76 18.44
N GLU A 189 -3.26 12.41 17.88
CA GLU A 189 -2.27 11.82 16.98
C GLU A 189 -0.98 11.42 17.74
N ASP A 190 -0.39 10.27 17.39
CA ASP A 190 0.90 9.80 17.85
C ASP A 190 1.91 10.30 16.84
N CYS A 191 2.53 11.42 17.17
CA CYS A 191 3.43 12.13 16.28
C CYS A 191 4.59 11.25 15.80
N THR A 192 5.01 10.23 16.56
CA THR A 192 6.13 9.36 16.18
C THR A 192 5.72 8.39 15.07
N VAL A 193 4.60 7.69 15.24
CA VAL A 193 4.07 6.77 14.21
C VAL A 193 3.69 7.54 12.95
N GLN A 194 3.03 8.68 13.12
CA GLN A 194 2.60 9.53 12.01
C GLN A 194 3.80 10.10 11.25
N LEU A 195 4.87 10.53 11.93
CA LEU A 195 6.08 11.00 11.27
C LEU A 195 6.75 9.88 10.46
N ALA A 196 6.80 8.66 10.98
CA ALA A 196 7.35 7.51 10.26
C ALA A 196 6.60 7.24 8.95
N ASP A 197 5.26 7.27 8.99
CA ASP A 197 4.42 7.11 7.80
C ASP A 197 4.56 8.28 6.82
N HIS A 198 4.64 9.51 7.33
CA HIS A 198 4.90 10.69 6.48
C HIS A 198 6.25 10.61 5.79
N ILE A 199 7.30 10.17 6.48
CA ILE A 199 8.63 9.96 5.86
C ILE A 199 8.53 8.93 4.73
N LYS A 200 7.87 7.78 4.97
CA LYS A 200 7.67 6.76 3.93
C LYS A 200 6.86 7.30 2.75
N PHE A 201 5.79 8.04 3.02
CA PHE A 201 4.98 8.68 2.00
C PHE A 201 5.79 9.68 1.16
N ILE A 202 6.54 10.57 1.81
CA ILE A 202 7.41 11.54 1.14
C ILE A 202 8.46 10.83 0.30
N GLN A 203 9.08 9.76 0.82
CA GLN A 203 10.04 8.97 0.05
C GLN A 203 9.39 8.39 -1.22
N SER A 204 8.21 7.77 -1.10
CA SER A 204 7.50 7.23 -2.28
C SER A 204 7.12 8.33 -3.30
N ALA A 205 6.83 9.55 -2.83
CA ALA A 205 6.55 10.69 -3.70
C ALA A 205 7.83 11.14 -4.43
N LEU A 206 8.97 11.17 -3.74
CA LEU A 206 10.27 11.48 -4.34
C LEU A 206 10.68 10.42 -5.37
N ASP A 207 10.44 9.14 -5.08
CA ASP A 207 10.72 8.05 -6.02
C ASP A 207 9.87 8.20 -7.30
N CYS A 208 8.59 8.58 -7.16
CA CYS A 208 7.70 8.88 -8.27
C CYS A 208 8.17 10.09 -9.09
N ILE A 209 8.61 11.17 -8.43
CA ILE A 209 9.18 12.34 -9.11
C ILE A 209 10.47 11.95 -9.83
N GLY A 210 11.34 11.18 -9.18
CA GLY A 210 12.59 10.68 -9.75
C GLY A 210 12.37 9.84 -11.00
N ALA A 211 11.35 8.96 -11.00
CA ALA A 211 10.95 8.18 -12.17
C ALA A 211 10.58 9.09 -13.36
N GLU A 212 9.79 10.14 -13.12
CA GLU A 212 9.42 11.10 -14.17
C GLU A 212 10.61 11.94 -14.65
N VAL A 213 11.49 12.38 -13.74
CA VAL A 213 12.70 13.11 -14.10
C VAL A 213 13.60 12.28 -15.02
N VAL A 214 13.80 11.00 -14.69
CA VAL A 214 14.55 10.06 -15.53
C VAL A 214 13.95 9.94 -16.92
N ARG A 215 12.63 9.81 -17.03
CA ARG A 215 11.92 9.75 -18.31
C ARG A 215 12.08 11.04 -19.09
N LEU A 216 11.83 12.20 -18.48
CA LEU A 216 11.97 13.51 -19.12
C LEU A 216 13.38 13.73 -19.67
N ARG A 217 14.41 13.36 -18.89
CA ARG A 217 15.81 13.41 -19.33
C ARG A 217 16.07 12.53 -20.55
N ALA A 218 15.42 11.38 -20.63
CA ALA A 218 15.56 10.52 -21.78
C ALA A 218 15.11 11.21 -23.06
N PHE A 219 14.08 12.06 -23.03
CA PHE A 219 13.55 12.80 -24.19
C PHE A 219 14.42 13.97 -24.67
N LEU A 220 15.39 14.44 -23.86
CA LEU A 220 16.33 15.48 -24.27
C LEU A 220 17.27 14.99 -25.39
N GLN A 221 17.57 15.83 -26.37
CA GLN A 221 18.43 15.47 -27.50
C GLN A 221 19.93 15.46 -27.10
N PRO A 222 20.76 14.58 -27.69
CA PRO A 222 22.22 14.66 -27.53
C PRO A 222 22.73 16.04 -27.96
N GLY A 223 23.50 16.72 -27.11
CA GLY A 223 24.03 18.08 -27.37
C GLY A 223 23.30 19.22 -26.65
N GLN A 224 22.20 18.95 -25.95
CA GLN A 224 21.50 19.94 -25.10
C GLN A 224 21.99 19.96 -23.64
N GLU A 225 23.25 19.56 -23.44
CA GLU A 225 23.80 19.32 -22.10
C GLU A 225 23.88 20.58 -21.21
N GLY A 226 23.98 21.76 -21.82
CA GLY A 226 24.01 23.07 -21.17
C GLY A 226 22.65 23.79 -21.07
N LEU A 227 21.54 23.19 -21.50
CA LEU A 227 20.23 23.80 -21.29
C LEU A 227 19.91 23.84 -19.80
N ALA A 228 19.40 24.98 -19.31
CA ALA A 228 18.98 25.17 -17.92
C ALA A 228 18.02 24.06 -17.43
N LEU A 229 17.17 23.55 -18.32
CA LEU A 229 16.28 22.43 -18.03
C LEU A 229 17.03 21.13 -17.71
N ASN A 230 18.10 20.81 -18.43
CA ASN A 230 18.87 19.58 -18.16
C ASN A 230 19.64 19.68 -16.84
N ILE A 231 20.14 20.87 -16.50
CA ILE A 231 20.78 21.15 -15.20
C ILE A 231 19.75 20.97 -14.09
N LEU A 232 18.57 21.60 -14.22
CA LEU A 232 17.48 21.47 -13.25
C LEU A 232 17.06 20.01 -13.03
N LEU A 233 16.93 19.22 -14.11
CA LEU A 233 16.57 17.81 -14.01
C LEU A 233 17.67 16.97 -13.35
N LYS A 234 18.96 17.31 -13.54
CA LYS A 234 20.06 16.67 -12.79
C LYS A 234 20.00 17.02 -11.30
N ASP A 235 19.76 18.29 -10.97
CA ASP A 235 19.67 18.74 -9.58
C ASP A 235 18.48 18.09 -8.87
N LEU A 236 17.34 17.97 -9.56
CA LEU A 236 16.14 17.34 -9.03
C LEU A 236 16.32 15.82 -8.86
N ASP A 237 16.93 15.12 -9.81
CA ASP A 237 17.27 13.70 -9.70
C ASP A 237 18.20 13.44 -8.50
N THR A 238 19.18 14.32 -8.30
CA THR A 238 20.11 14.23 -7.15
C THR A 238 19.37 14.44 -5.83
N THR A 239 18.43 15.38 -5.78
CA THR A 239 17.62 15.69 -4.59
C THR A 239 16.62 14.59 -4.26
N CYS A 240 16.00 13.96 -5.27
CA CYS A 240 15.07 12.84 -5.06
C CYS A 240 15.79 11.59 -4.54
N ARG A 241 17.08 11.43 -4.91
CA ARG A 241 17.92 10.31 -4.49
C ARG A 241 18.68 10.54 -3.19
N SER A 242 18.68 11.76 -2.64
CA SER A 242 19.24 11.98 -1.30
C SER A 242 18.39 11.23 -0.28
N ASP A 243 18.89 10.06 0.10
CA ASP A 243 18.25 9.14 1.02
C ASP A 243 17.87 9.84 2.34
N PHE A 244 16.56 9.92 2.62
CA PHE A 244 16.08 10.07 4.00
C PHE A 244 16.42 8.83 4.87
N HIS A 245 16.93 7.76 4.24
CA HIS A 245 17.35 6.51 4.86
C HIS A 245 18.43 6.70 5.94
N VAL A 246 19.26 7.74 5.84
CA VAL A 246 20.33 8.04 6.82
C VAL A 246 19.78 8.53 8.17
N LEU A 247 18.57 9.10 8.21
CA LEU A 247 18.01 9.63 9.46
C LEU A 247 17.30 8.57 10.32
N TYR A 248 16.81 7.47 9.72
CA TYR A 248 16.01 6.48 10.46
C TYR A 248 16.83 5.30 11.01
N GLN A 249 17.98 4.96 10.42
CA GLN A 249 18.87 3.91 10.94
C GLN A 249 19.74 4.33 12.13
N SER A 250 19.74 5.62 12.51
CA SER A 250 20.50 6.11 13.68
C SER A 250 19.68 6.17 14.98
N GLN A 251 18.44 5.66 15.00
CA GLN A 251 17.56 5.73 16.18
C GLN A 251 16.82 4.41 16.53
N VAL A 252 17.29 3.25 16.05
CA VAL A 252 16.90 1.93 16.58
C VAL A 252 18.10 1.23 17.16
#